data_AF-A0A8T5B183-F1
#
_entry.id   AF-A0A8T5B183-F1
#
_cell.length_a   1.000
_cell.length_b   1.000
_cell.length_c   1.000
_cell.angle_alpha   90.00
_cell.angle_beta   90.00
_cell.angle_gamma   90.00
#
_symmetry.space_group_name_H-M   'P 1'
#
loop_
_entity.id
_entity.type
_entity.pdbx_description
1 polymer ?
#
loop_
_entity_poly.entity_id
_entity_poly.type
_entity_poly.pdbx_seq_one_letter_code
_entity_poly.pdbx_strand_id
1 'polypeptide(L)'
;MGGIKVYISDELERKFREAAMKLYGYGKGSLSIACEKAINMWLLQVSEFLDVVESIEDPIEAIYGMLSHVKKSGVELQHEAREIRTRKTLG
;
A
#
# COMPACT_ATOMS: atom_id res chain seq x y z
N MET A 1 -0.51 23.11 -16.09
CA MET A 1 -0.22 22.08 -15.07
C MET A 1 -1.44 21.94 -14.18
N GLY A 2 -1.80 20.71 -13.83
CA GLY A 2 -2.82 20.47 -12.80
C GLY A 2 -2.28 20.76 -11.40
N GLY A 3 -3.15 21.05 -10.45
CA GLY A 3 -2.79 21.25 -9.05
C GLY A 3 -3.75 20.50 -8.14
N ILE A 4 -3.20 19.87 -7.10
CA ILE A 4 -3.97 19.20 -6.06
C ILE A 4 -3.73 19.90 -4.72
N LYS A 5 -4.80 20.10 -3.95
CA LYS A 5 -4.69 20.57 -2.57
C LYS A 5 -4.73 19.35 -1.65
N VAL A 6 -3.65 19.14 -0.89
CA VAL A 6 -3.52 18.02 0.04
C VAL A 6 -3.29 18.54 1.45
N TYR A 7 -3.81 17.81 2.43
CA TYR A 7 -3.58 18.07 3.84
C TYR A 7 -2.85 16.86 4.42
N ILE A 8 -1.71 17.11 5.05
CA ILE A 8 -0.85 16.12 5.70
C ILE A 8 -0.47 16.66 7.08
N SER A 9 0.10 15.82 7.94
CA SER A 9 0.58 16.30 9.24
C SER A 9 1.72 17.31 9.08
N ASP A 10 1.77 18.30 9.96
CA ASP A 10 2.81 19.34 9.95
C ASP A 10 4.22 18.75 10.03
N GLU A 11 4.38 17.66 10.78
CA GLU A 11 5.67 16.98 10.88
C GLU A 11 6.12 16.38 9.54
N LEU A 12 5.18 15.76 8.81
CA LEU A 12 5.47 15.15 7.50
C LEU A 12 5.76 16.23 6.46
N GLU A 13 4.97 17.31 6.47
CA GLU A 13 5.16 18.48 5.61
C GLU A 13 6.56 19.07 5.79
N ARG A 14 6.96 19.33 7.04
CA ARG A 14 8.27 19.90 7.36
C ARG A 14 9.40 19.01 6.86
N LYS A 15 9.33 17.70 7.17
CA LYS A 15 10.35 16.72 6.74
C LYS A 15 10.45 16.66 5.20
N PHE A 16 9.31 16.63 4.52
CA PHE A 16 9.25 16.60 3.07
C PHE A 16 9.85 17.86 2.45
N ARG A 17 9.49 19.04 2.97
CA ARG A 17 10.01 20.33 2.51
C ARG A 17 11.51 20.44 2.69
N GLU A 18 12.02 20.08 3.87
CA GLU A 18 13.46 20.09 4.14
C GLU A 18 14.22 19.18 3.18
N ALA A 19 13.72 17.95 2.94
CA ALA A 19 14.33 17.02 2.01
C ALA A 19 14.31 17.54 0.58
N ALA A 20 13.15 18.04 0.11
CA ALA A 20 13.00 18.60 -1.23
C ALA A 20 13.96 19.78 -1.46
N MET A 21 14.10 20.67 -0.47
CA MET A 21 15.01 21.81 -0.57
C MET A 21 16.48 21.40 -0.52
N LYS A 22 16.84 20.43 0.32
CA LYS A 22 18.22 19.89 0.35
C LYS A 22 18.61 19.24 -0.97
N LEU A 23 17.67 18.57 -1.64
CA LEU A 23 17.94 17.82 -2.85
C LEU A 23 17.85 18.65 -4.13
N TYR A 24 16.88 19.56 -4.22
CA TYR A 24 16.58 20.33 -5.44
C TYR A 24 16.84 21.83 -5.29
N GLY A 25 17.32 22.27 -4.13
CA GLY A 25 17.62 23.66 -3.83
C GLY A 25 16.46 24.43 -3.20
N TYR A 26 16.78 25.63 -2.70
CA TYR A 26 15.87 26.50 -1.96
C TYR A 26 15.04 27.44 -2.86
N GLY A 27 15.12 27.25 -4.18
CA GLY A 27 14.40 28.06 -5.17
C GLY A 27 12.93 27.64 -5.36
N LYS A 28 12.22 28.36 -6.23
CA LYS A 28 10.87 27.99 -6.65
C LYS A 28 10.89 26.63 -7.38
N GLY A 29 9.97 25.75 -7.01
CA GLY A 29 9.71 24.49 -7.73
C GLY A 29 10.29 23.22 -7.09
N SER A 30 11.14 23.32 -6.07
CA SER A 30 11.70 22.14 -5.39
C SER A 30 10.63 21.21 -4.81
N LEU A 31 9.59 21.78 -4.20
CA LEU A 31 8.43 21.04 -3.71
C LEU A 31 7.63 20.38 -4.84
N SER A 32 7.43 21.09 -5.96
CA SER A 32 6.70 20.54 -7.10
C SER A 32 7.43 19.35 -7.72
N ILE A 33 8.75 19.46 -7.90
CA ILE A 33 9.60 18.38 -8.41
C ILE A 33 9.55 17.16 -7.47
N ALA A 34 9.68 17.41 -6.16
CA ALA A 34 9.62 16.34 -5.16
C ALA A 34 8.23 15.67 -5.14
N CYS A 35 7.15 16.45 -5.21
CA CYS A 35 5.78 15.92 -5.24
C CYS A 35 5.53 15.09 -6.49
N GLU A 36 5.93 15.57 -7.66
CA GLU A 36 5.76 14.84 -8.92
C GLU A 36 6.51 13.51 -8.91
N LYS A 37 7.74 13.48 -8.37
CA LYS A 37 8.49 12.23 -8.20
C LYS A 37 7.84 11.29 -7.19
N ALA A 38 7.35 11.81 -6.05
CA ALA A 38 6.69 11.00 -5.04
C ALA A 38 5.39 10.38 -5.56
N ILE A 39 4.57 11.16 -6.26
CA ILE A 39 3.33 10.69 -6.89
C ILE A 39 3.63 9.64 -7.96
N ASN A 40 4.63 9.87 -8.82
CA ASN A 40 5.03 8.86 -9.81
C ASN A 40 5.51 7.56 -9.16
N MET A 41 6.32 7.65 -8.10
CA MET A 41 6.77 6.45 -7.37
C MET A 41 5.60 5.70 -6.74
N TRP A 42 4.66 6.42 -6.13
CA TRP A 42 3.46 5.83 -5.56
C TRP A 42 2.60 5.16 -6.65
N LEU A 43 2.41 5.82 -7.79
CA LEU A 43 1.67 5.25 -8.91
C LEU A 43 2.34 3.99 -9.46
N LEU A 44 3.67 3.95 -9.58
CA LEU A 44 4.40 2.75 -10.00
C LEU A 44 4.21 1.58 -9.02
N GLN A 45 4.27 1.87 -7.72
CA GLN A 45 4.04 0.86 -6.69
C GLN A 45 2.61 0.32 -6.71
N VAL A 46 1.63 1.19 -7.01
CA VAL A 46 0.22 0.82 -7.01
C VAL A 46 -0.22 0.24 -8.36
N SER A 47 0.40 0.61 -9.48
CA SER A 47 0.07 0.08 -10.81
C SER A 47 0.40 -1.40 -10.92
N GLU A 48 1.53 -1.86 -10.37
CA GLU A 48 1.83 -3.30 -10.31
C GLU A 48 0.72 -4.08 -9.58
N PHE A 49 0.09 -3.48 -8.57
CA PHE A 49 -1.00 -4.10 -7.84
C PHE A 49 -2.35 -3.98 -8.57
N LEU A 50 -2.65 -2.79 -9.12
CA LEU A 50 -3.88 -2.54 -9.86
C LEU A 50 -3.95 -3.37 -11.14
N ASP A 51 -2.87 -3.47 -11.91
CA ASP A 51 -2.82 -4.27 -13.15
C ASP A 51 -3.03 -5.77 -12.84
N VAL A 52 -2.50 -6.26 -11.72
CA VAL A 52 -2.75 -7.63 -11.24
C VAL A 52 -4.21 -7.82 -10.84
N VAL A 53 -4.82 -6.85 -10.14
CA VAL A 53 -6.22 -6.94 -9.74
C VAL A 53 -7.16 -6.81 -10.94
N GLU A 54 -6.89 -5.90 -11.88
CA GLU A 54 -7.68 -5.70 -13.11
C GLU A 54 -7.53 -6.88 -14.08
N SER A 55 -6.40 -7.58 -14.08
CA SER A 55 -6.20 -8.79 -14.90
C SER A 55 -6.83 -10.05 -14.30
N ILE A 56 -7.26 -10.02 -13.04
CA ILE A 56 -8.01 -11.11 -12.44
C ILE A 56 -9.51 -10.83 -12.60
N GLU A 57 -10.13 -11.54 -13.53
CA GLU A 57 -11.56 -11.42 -13.87
C GLU A 57 -12.47 -11.69 -12.65
N ASP A 58 -12.07 -12.63 -11.78
CA ASP A 58 -12.70 -12.86 -10.47
C ASP A 58 -11.64 -13.14 -9.39
N PRO A 59 -11.29 -12.12 -8.58
CA PRO A 59 -10.29 -12.25 -7.51
C PRO A 59 -10.69 -13.25 -6.43
N ILE A 60 -11.99 -13.45 -6.21
CA ILE A 60 -12.50 -14.39 -5.22
C ILE A 60 -12.29 -15.81 -5.74
N GLU A 61 -12.63 -16.07 -7.00
CA GLU A 61 -12.43 -17.38 -7.64
C GLU A 61 -10.95 -17.74 -7.77
N ALA A 62 -10.08 -16.76 -8.08
CA ALA A 62 -8.64 -16.99 -8.11
C ALA A 62 -8.09 -17.44 -6.75
N ILE A 63 -8.54 -16.82 -5.66
CA ILE A 63 -8.17 -17.23 -4.29
C ILE A 63 -8.70 -18.64 -3.98
N TYR A 64 -9.94 -18.96 -4.34
CA TYR A 64 -10.49 -20.31 -4.17
C TYR A 64 -9.71 -21.37 -4.97
N GLY A 65 -9.33 -21.06 -6.22
CA GLY A 65 -8.50 -21.93 -7.06
C GLY A 65 -7.12 -22.17 -6.45
N MET A 66 -6.45 -21.12 -5.95
CA MET A 66 -5.18 -21.24 -5.24
C MET A 66 -5.29 -22.12 -3.99
N LEU A 67 -6.39 -22.01 -3.26
CA LEU A 67 -6.65 -22.76 -2.03
C LEU A 67 -7.28 -24.15 -2.26
N SER A 68 -7.48 -24.57 -3.51
CA SER A 68 -8.11 -25.86 -3.85
C SER A 68 -7.40 -27.10 -3.27
N HIS A 69 -6.10 -27.00 -2.98
CA HIS A 69 -5.31 -28.05 -2.33
C HIS A 69 -5.53 -28.14 -0.81
N VAL A 70 -6.15 -27.11 -0.20
CA VAL A 70 -6.48 -27.07 1.22
C VAL A 70 -7.78 -27.84 1.43
N LYS A 71 -7.68 -29.04 2.00
CA LYS A 71 -8.82 -29.94 2.22
C LYS A 71 -9.73 -29.55 3.40
N LYS A 72 -9.52 -28.36 3.98
CA LYS A 72 -10.28 -27.86 5.13
C LYS A 72 -11.23 -26.78 4.67
N SER A 73 -12.46 -26.82 5.17
CA SER A 73 -13.44 -25.76 4.99
C SER A 73 -13.01 -24.46 5.66
N GLY A 74 -13.57 -23.33 5.21
CA GLY A 74 -13.31 -22.03 5.83
C GLY A 74 -13.66 -21.98 7.32
N VAL A 75 -14.69 -22.72 7.74
CA VAL A 75 -15.09 -22.82 9.16
C VAL A 75 -14.04 -23.57 9.97
N GLU A 76 -13.51 -24.68 9.46
CA GLU A 76 -12.44 -25.44 10.12
C GLU A 76 -11.16 -24.62 10.25
N LEU A 77 -10.79 -23.87 9.22
CA LEU A 77 -9.64 -22.95 9.25
C LEU A 77 -9.82 -21.82 10.27
N GLN A 78 -11.06 -21.32 10.45
CA GLN A 78 -11.36 -20.31 11.46
C GLN A 78 -11.23 -20.86 12.90
N HIS A 79 -11.66 -22.09 13.13
CA HIS A 79 -11.47 -22.77 14.43
C HIS A 79 -9.98 -22.95 14.75
N GLU A 80 -9.20 -23.44 13.79
CA GLU A 80 -7.75 -23.62 13.95
C GLU A 80 -7.03 -22.28 14.19
N ALA A 81 -7.40 -21.23 13.44
CA ALA A 81 -6.85 -19.89 13.65
C ALA A 81 -7.19 -19.33 15.04
N ARG A 82 -8.36 -19.66 15.60
CA ARG A 82 -8.74 -19.28 16.97
C ARG A 82 -7.86 -20.00 17.99
N GLU A 83 -7.63 -21.31 17.84
CA GLU A 83 -6.77 -22.08 18.73
C GLU A 83 -5.31 -21.60 18.72
N ILE A 84 -4.76 -21.30 17.53
CA ILE A 84 -3.39 -20.77 17.39
C ILE A 84 -3.25 -19.44 18.15
N ARG A 85 -4.23 -18.54 18.03
CA ARG A 85 -4.22 -17.24 18.73
C ARG A 85 -4.28 -17.42 20.24
N THR A 86 -5.15 -18.30 20.74
CA THR A 86 -5.27 -18.59 22.18
C THR A 86 -3.97 -19.17 22.74
N ARG A 87 -3.32 -20.08 22.00
CA ARG A 87 -2.03 -20.66 22.38
C ARG A 87 -0.91 -19.62 22.42
N LYS A 88 -0.92 -18.66 21.50
CA LYS A 88 0.09 -17.59 21.41
C LYS A 88 -0.02 -16.53 22.51
N THR A 89 -1.20 -16.36 23.12
CA THR A 89 -1.42 -15.45 24.24
C THR A 89 -1.18 -16.08 25.62
N LEU A 90 -1.07 -17.40 25.69
CA LEU A 90 -0.87 -18.16 26.93
C LEU A 90 0.58 -18.63 27.14
N GLY A 91 1.47 -18.34 26.18
CA GLY A 91 2.93 -18.52 26.30
C GLY A 91 3.63 -17.19 26.17
#